data_AF-A0A938GAM5-F1
#
_entry.id   AF-A0A938GAM5-F1
#
_cell.length_a   1.000
_cell.length_b   1.000
_cell.length_c   1.000
_cell.angle_alpha   90.00
_cell.angle_beta   90.00
_cell.angle_gamma   90.00
#
_symmetry.space_group_name_H-M   'P 1'
#
loop_
_entity.id
_entity.type
_entity.pdbx_description
1 polymer ?
#
loop_
_entity_poly.entity_id
_entity_poly.type
_entity_poly.pdbx_seq_one_letter_code
_entity_poly.pdbx_strand_id
1 'polypeptide(L)'
;MKMETPEHFQQIYRAQIPEDQDHWHFNVDREVMLDKRAATVFVRYVGDPGLNNIRIYAHCLDDRPRAAAPITVTHTWAENAQPKSKTVTCDPGAAYLIETESDPVDESIALAIPNGLRK
;
A
#
# COMPACT_ATOMS: atom_id res chain seq x y z
N MET A 1 15.25 12.07 -14.86
CA MET A 1 13.88 11.50 -14.96
C MET A 1 13.16 12.23 -16.07
N LYS A 2 12.79 11.56 -17.17
CA LYS A 2 11.93 12.18 -18.21
C LYS A 2 10.53 12.32 -17.61
N MET A 3 10.02 13.54 -17.49
CA MET A 3 8.60 13.72 -17.18
C MET A 3 7.79 13.22 -18.36
N GLU A 4 6.92 12.26 -18.13
CA GLU A 4 5.86 11.92 -19.07
C GLU A 4 4.99 13.16 -19.27
N THR A 5 4.63 13.46 -20.52
CA THR A 5 3.72 14.56 -20.82
C THR A 5 2.31 13.98 -20.88
N PRO A 6 1.41 14.28 -19.93
CA PRO A 6 0.06 13.74 -19.94
C PRO A 6 -0.75 14.33 -21.11
N GLU A 7 -1.27 13.46 -21.98
CA GLU A 7 -2.02 13.87 -23.19
C GLU A 7 -3.53 13.94 -22.96
N HIS A 8 -4.05 13.21 -21.96
CA HIS A 8 -5.48 13.10 -21.69
C HIS A 8 -5.80 13.50 -20.25
N PHE A 9 -6.62 14.53 -20.10
CA PHE A 9 -7.11 15.01 -18.80
C PHE A 9 -8.61 14.87 -18.71
N GLN A 10 -9.10 14.34 -17.59
CA GLN A 10 -10.51 14.37 -17.23
C GLN A 10 -10.85 15.70 -16.54
N GLN A 11 -11.87 16.42 -17.02
CA GLN A 11 -12.36 17.61 -16.33
C GLN A 11 -13.17 17.20 -15.10
N ILE A 12 -12.63 17.47 -13.91
CA ILE A 12 -13.30 17.16 -12.63
C ILE A 12 -14.21 18.30 -12.14
N TYR A 13 -13.92 19.53 -12.58
CA TYR A 13 -14.67 20.72 -12.21
C TYR A 13 -14.46 21.86 -13.22
N ARG A 14 -15.49 22.66 -13.41
CA ARG A 14 -15.46 23.95 -14.10
C ARG A 14 -16.35 24.91 -13.34
N ALA A 15 -15.81 26.06 -12.95
CA ALA A 15 -16.59 27.11 -12.30
C ALA A 15 -17.56 27.74 -13.30
N GLN A 16 -18.78 28.01 -12.86
CA GLN A 16 -19.73 28.86 -13.59
C GLN A 16 -19.56 30.28 -13.04
N ILE A 17 -18.68 31.05 -13.67
CA ILE A 17 -18.38 32.44 -13.27
C ILE A 17 -19.31 33.35 -14.09
N PRO A 18 -20.15 34.19 -13.46
CA PRO A 18 -20.94 35.17 -14.19
C PRO A 18 -20.04 36.19 -14.90
N GLU A 19 -20.41 36.59 -16.11
CA GLU A 19 -19.60 37.49 -16.96
C GLU A 19 -19.61 38.95 -16.47
N ASP A 20 -20.51 39.30 -15.56
CA ASP A 20 -20.76 40.68 -15.08
C ASP A 20 -20.10 41.00 -13.74
N GLN A 21 -19.23 40.13 -13.22
CA GLN A 21 -18.57 40.30 -11.93
C GLN A 21 -17.08 40.61 -12.08
N ASP A 22 -16.67 41.79 -11.60
CA ASP A 22 -15.26 42.21 -11.56
C ASP A 22 -14.43 41.44 -10.50
N HIS A 23 -15.08 40.91 -9.46
CA HIS A 23 -14.46 40.01 -8.48
C HIS A 23 -15.44 38.91 -8.08
N TRP A 24 -14.93 37.67 -8.01
CA TRP A 24 -15.70 36.52 -7.53
C TRP A 24 -14.85 35.65 -6.61
N HIS A 25 -15.32 35.38 -5.39
CA HIS A 25 -14.70 34.45 -4.46
C HIS A 25 -15.56 33.20 -4.33
N PHE A 26 -14.99 32.03 -4.59
CA PHE A 26 -15.65 30.76 -4.37
C PHE A 26 -14.65 29.71 -3.92
N ASN A 27 -15.14 28.73 -3.16
CA ASN A 27 -14.39 27.53 -2.79
C ASN A 27 -15.16 26.32 -3.29
N VAL A 28 -14.44 25.36 -3.85
CA VAL A 28 -14.99 24.10 -4.32
C VAL A 28 -14.12 22.97 -3.83
N ASP A 29 -14.73 22.05 -3.12
CA ASP A 29 -14.12 20.79 -2.73
C ASP A 29 -14.64 19.68 -3.66
N ARG A 30 -13.72 18.91 -4.22
CA ARG A 30 -14.00 17.73 -5.03
C ARG A 30 -13.11 16.59 -4.59
N GLU A 31 -13.74 15.44 -4.38
CA GLU A 31 -13.06 14.18 -4.12
C GLU A 31 -13.05 13.36 -5.41
N VAL A 32 -11.88 12.80 -5.73
CA VAL A 32 -11.69 11.94 -6.90
C VAL A 32 -11.06 10.65 -6.42
N MET A 33 -11.78 9.54 -6.57
CA MET A 33 -11.24 8.20 -6.35
C MET A 33 -10.59 7.72 -7.64
N LEU A 34 -9.36 7.23 -7.54
CA LEU A 34 -8.70 6.61 -8.69
C LEU A 34 -9.17 5.15 -8.83
N ASP A 35 -9.43 4.71 -10.06
CA ASP A 35 -9.83 3.31 -10.33
C ASP A 35 -8.76 2.30 -9.88
N LYS A 36 -7.50 2.73 -9.88
CA LYS A 36 -6.35 1.96 -9.40
C LYS A 36 -5.37 2.88 -8.68
N ARG A 37 -4.53 2.28 -7.84
CA ARG A 37 -3.39 2.97 -7.21
C ARG A 37 -2.47 3.55 -8.27
N ALA A 38 -2.02 4.78 -8.07
CA ALA A 38 -1.09 5.47 -8.96
C ALA A 38 0.06 6.06 -8.15
N ALA A 39 1.29 5.85 -8.62
CA ALA A 39 2.49 6.46 -8.03
C ALA A 39 2.63 7.95 -8.41
N THR A 40 1.97 8.38 -9.48
CA THR A 40 2.01 9.75 -9.99
C THR A 40 0.64 10.15 -10.51
N VAL A 41 0.21 11.36 -10.19
CA VAL A 41 -1.03 11.97 -10.68
C VAL A 41 -0.69 13.33 -11.27
N PHE A 42 -1.22 13.62 -12.46
CA PHE A 42 -1.06 14.91 -13.10
C PHE A 42 -2.34 15.73 -12.93
N VAL A 43 -2.20 16.98 -12.46
CA VAL A 43 -3.31 17.90 -12.28
C VAL A 43 -3.11 19.10 -13.20
N ARG A 44 -4.13 19.44 -13.97
CA ARG A 44 -4.16 20.63 -14.82
C ARG A 44 -5.23 21.59 -14.34
N TYR A 45 -4.83 22.83 -14.10
CA TYR A 45 -5.71 23.94 -13.78
C TYR A 45 -5.67 24.96 -14.90
N VAL A 46 -6.81 25.59 -15.18
CA VAL A 46 -6.95 26.64 -16.18
C VAL A 46 -7.61 27.83 -15.48
N GLY A 47 -6.89 28.94 -15.36
CA GLY A 47 -7.41 30.20 -14.85
C GLY A 47 -7.94 31.03 -16.02
N ASP A 48 -9.25 30.97 -16.25
CA ASP A 48 -9.94 31.76 -17.28
C ASP A 48 -11.33 32.14 -16.73
N PRO A 49 -11.51 33.35 -16.16
CA PRO A 49 -10.59 34.50 -16.16
C PRO A 49 -9.55 34.53 -15.02
N GLY A 50 -9.65 33.66 -14.00
CA GLY A 50 -8.71 33.72 -12.87
C GLY A 50 -8.83 32.57 -11.87
N LEU A 51 -7.72 32.31 -11.17
CA LEU A 51 -7.62 31.30 -10.11
C LEU A 51 -6.63 31.78 -9.05
N ASN A 52 -7.10 31.94 -7.81
CA ASN A 52 -6.27 32.50 -6.74
C ASN A 52 -5.53 31.42 -5.94
N ASN A 53 -6.15 30.27 -5.68
CA ASN A 53 -5.56 29.21 -4.85
C ASN A 53 -6.12 27.84 -5.25
N ILE A 54 -5.29 26.80 -5.14
CA ILE A 54 -5.67 25.40 -5.23
C ILE A 54 -5.13 24.67 -4.00
N ARG A 55 -5.97 23.82 -3.41
CA ARG A 55 -5.53 22.87 -2.40
C ARG A 55 -5.77 21.43 -2.87
N ILE A 56 -4.76 20.59 -2.74
CA ILE A 56 -4.83 19.16 -3.07
C ILE A 56 -4.54 18.37 -1.81
N TYR A 57 -5.47 17.47 -1.46
CA TYR A 57 -5.27 16.46 -0.43
C TYR A 57 -5.16 15.09 -1.11
N ALA A 58 -4.02 14.41 -0.97
CA ALA A 58 -3.81 13.08 -1.51
C ALA A 58 -3.77 12.06 -0.36
N HIS A 59 -4.62 11.04 -0.46
CA HIS A 59 -4.55 9.88 0.42
C HIS A 59 -3.55 8.88 -0.14
N CYS A 60 -2.31 8.95 0.35
CA CYS A 60 -1.24 8.06 -0.05
C CYS A 60 -1.17 6.84 0.88
N LEU A 61 -0.93 5.67 0.29
CA LEU A 61 -0.50 4.50 1.04
C LEU A 61 1.02 4.53 1.16
N ASP A 62 1.54 4.05 2.29
CA ASP A 62 2.96 3.79 2.43
C ASP A 62 3.34 2.59 1.55
N ASP A 63 4.02 2.85 0.44
CA ASP A 63 4.50 1.85 -0.50
C ASP A 63 5.93 1.39 -0.23
N ARG A 64 6.55 1.89 0.86
CA ARG A 64 7.88 1.44 1.28
C ARG A 64 7.84 -0.06 1.50
N PRO A 65 8.78 -0.82 0.90
CA PRO A 65 8.95 -2.21 1.23
C PRO A 65 9.09 -2.35 2.74
N ARG A 66 8.31 -3.23 3.34
CA ARG A 66 8.48 -3.53 4.77
C ARG A 66 9.90 -4.00 4.98
N ALA A 67 10.54 -3.49 6.03
CA ALA A 67 11.84 -4.01 6.45
C ALA A 67 11.72 -5.53 6.63
N ALA A 68 12.75 -6.25 6.20
CA ALA A 68 12.85 -7.67 6.48
C ALA A 68 12.73 -7.87 8.00
N ALA A 69 11.74 -8.63 8.41
CA ALA A 69 11.48 -8.96 9.80
C ALA A 69 11.61 -10.47 9.97
N PRO A 70 12.23 -10.93 11.07
CA PRO A 70 12.18 -12.33 11.46
C PRO A 70 10.75 -12.86 11.41
N ILE A 71 10.60 -14.08 10.89
CA ILE A 71 9.33 -14.81 10.89
C ILE A 71 9.40 -15.89 11.96
N THR A 72 8.28 -16.12 12.62
CA THR A 72 8.09 -17.31 13.45
C THR A 72 7.43 -18.38 12.59
N VAL A 73 8.12 -19.50 12.42
CA VAL A 73 7.65 -20.70 11.75
C VAL A 73 7.22 -21.69 12.82
N THR A 74 5.96 -22.10 12.80
CA THR A 74 5.47 -23.25 13.57
C THR A 74 5.24 -24.39 12.61
N HIS A 75 6.06 -25.44 12.69
CA HIS A 75 5.92 -26.66 11.91
C HIS A 75 5.34 -27.75 12.81
N THR A 76 4.25 -28.38 12.37
CA THR A 76 3.64 -29.54 13.01
C THR A 76 3.79 -30.75 12.09
N TRP A 77 4.23 -31.86 12.65
CA TRP A 77 4.45 -33.14 11.96
C TRP A 77 4.06 -34.31 12.87
N ALA A 78 3.87 -35.49 12.31
CA ALA A 78 3.63 -36.71 13.08
C ALA A 78 4.85 -37.64 13.03
N GLU A 79 5.20 -38.24 14.17
CA GLU A 79 6.18 -39.33 14.29
C GLU A 79 5.48 -40.54 14.92
N ASN A 80 5.45 -41.68 14.24
CA ASN A 80 4.69 -42.86 14.68
C ASN A 80 3.21 -42.53 15.03
N ALA A 81 2.57 -41.70 14.19
CA ALA A 81 1.22 -41.18 14.39
C ALA A 81 1.02 -40.31 15.66
N GLN A 82 2.10 -39.89 16.32
CA GLN A 82 2.05 -38.93 17.43
C GLN A 82 2.40 -37.53 16.92
N PRO A 83 1.53 -36.53 17.12
CA PRO A 83 1.80 -35.16 16.67
C PRO A 83 2.91 -34.52 17.50
N LYS A 84 3.84 -33.87 16.81
CA LYS A 84 4.93 -33.06 17.35
C LYS A 84 4.90 -31.69 16.68
N SER A 85 5.42 -30.68 17.38
CA SER A 85 5.49 -29.31 16.85
C SER A 85 6.76 -28.61 17.29
N LYS A 86 7.31 -27.78 16.41
CA LYS A 86 8.48 -26.93 16.65
C LYS A 86 8.18 -25.54 16.17
N THR A 87 8.48 -24.57 17.04
CA THR A 87 8.42 -23.15 16.71
C THR A 87 9.82 -22.59 16.65
N VAL A 88 10.19 -21.97 15.53
CA VAL A 88 11.50 -21.36 15.29
C VAL A 88 11.31 -19.94 14.78
N THR A 89 12.07 -18.99 15.30
CA THR A 89 12.16 -17.65 14.72
C THR A 89 13.40 -17.59 13.84
N CYS A 90 13.24 -17.24 12.56
CA CYS A 90 14.33 -17.15 11.61
C CYS A 90 14.19 -15.93 10.70
N ASP A 91 15.30 -15.49 10.12
CA ASP A 91 15.28 -14.42 9.12
C ASP A 91 14.60 -14.89 7.82
N PRO A 92 13.99 -13.99 7.03
CA PRO A 92 13.39 -14.34 5.75
C PRO A 92 14.39 -15.07 4.84
N GLY A 93 14.02 -16.27 4.39
CA GLY A 93 14.83 -17.12 3.52
C GLY A 93 15.88 -17.99 4.24
N ALA A 94 16.02 -17.88 5.56
CA ALA A 94 16.88 -18.78 6.32
C ALA A 94 16.26 -20.18 6.43
N ALA A 95 17.10 -21.21 6.28
CA ALA A 95 16.70 -22.58 6.53
C ALA A 95 16.58 -22.86 8.04
N TYR A 96 15.69 -23.79 8.41
CA TYR A 96 15.60 -24.35 9.75
C TYR A 96 15.62 -25.88 9.67
N LEU A 97 16.09 -26.52 10.75
CA LEU A 97 16.22 -27.97 10.84
C LEU A 97 15.25 -28.52 11.88
N ILE A 98 14.65 -29.67 11.59
CA ILE A 98 13.92 -30.50 12.53
C ILE A 98 14.62 -31.84 12.56
N GLU A 99 15.01 -32.26 13.76
CA GLU A 99 15.57 -33.59 14.00
C GLU A 99 14.42 -34.47 14.48
N THR A 100 14.22 -35.60 13.82
CA THR A 100 13.13 -36.53 14.10
C THR A 100 13.72 -37.87 14.53
N GLU A 101 12.99 -38.61 15.37
CA GLU A 101 13.43 -39.92 15.87
C GLU A 101 12.95 -41.06 14.99
N SER A 102 11.99 -40.77 14.10
CA SER A 102 11.41 -41.69 13.11
C SER A 102 11.08 -40.94 11.82
N ASP A 103 10.55 -41.66 10.83
CA ASP A 103 10.11 -41.08 9.56
C ASP A 103 8.92 -40.13 9.80
N PRO A 104 9.09 -38.82 9.56
CA PRO A 104 8.06 -37.84 9.88
C PRO A 104 7.05 -37.71 8.73
N VAL A 105 5.82 -37.34 9.08
CA VAL A 105 4.80 -36.89 8.12
C VAL A 105 4.47 -35.44 8.42
N ASP A 106 4.81 -34.53 7.51
CA ASP A 106 4.49 -33.11 7.66
C ASP A 106 2.97 -32.90 7.63
N GLU A 107 2.44 -32.17 8.62
CA GLU A 107 1.00 -31.92 8.74
C GLU A 107 0.64 -30.47 8.44
N SER A 108 1.40 -29.50 8.97
CA SER A 108 1.14 -28.07 8.72
C SER A 108 2.33 -27.17 9.01
N ILE A 109 2.44 -26.09 8.25
CA ILE A 109 3.38 -24.98 8.51
C ILE A 109 2.56 -23.70 8.68
N ALA A 110 2.71 -23.04 9.81
CA ALA A 110 2.14 -21.73 10.09
C ALA A 110 3.25 -20.67 10.20
N LEU A 111 3.01 -19.51 9.60
CA LEU A 111 3.95 -18.38 9.60
C LEU A 111 3.31 -17.19 10.32
N ALA A 112 4.07 -16.57 11.22
CA ALA A 112 3.66 -15.35 11.91
C ALA A 112 4.79 -14.32 11.93
N ILE A 113 4.43 -13.04 11.88
CA ILE A 113 5.36 -11.94 12.14
C ILE A 113 5.26 -11.61 13.64
N PRO A 114 6.36 -11.67 14.43
CA PRO A 114 6.34 -11.34 15.84
C PRO A 114 5.83 -9.92 16.08
N ASN A 115 4.86 -9.77 16.97
CA ASN A 115 4.08 -8.53 17.14
C ASN A 115 4.92 -7.33 17.69
N GLY A 116 6.17 -7.56 18.13
CA GLY A 116 7.09 -6.53 18.63
C GLY A 116 7.98 -5.86 17.58
N LEU A 117 7.90 -6.27 16.31
CA LEU A 117 8.74 -5.74 15.21
C LEU A 117 7.96 -4.91 14.18
N ARG A 118 6.70 -4.56 14.48
CA ARG A 118 5.96 -3.53 13.74
C ARG A 118 6.57 -2.16 14.07
N LYS A 119 7.67 -1.79 13.41
CA LYS A 119 8.11 -0.39 13.33
C LYS A 119 7.47 0.28 12.12
#